data_AF-A0A7W1VE75-F1
#
_entry.id   AF-A0A7W1VE75-F1
#
_cell.length_a   1.000
_cell.length_b   1.000
_cell.length_c   1.000
_cell.angle_alpha   90.00
_cell.angle_beta   90.00
_cell.angle_gamma   90.00
#
_symmetry.space_group_name_H-M   'P 1'
#
loop_
_entity.id
_entity.type
_entity.pdbx_description
1 polymer ?
#
loop_
_entity_poly.entity_id
_entity_poly.type
_entity_poly.pdbx_seq_one_letter_code
_entity_poly.pdbx_strand_id
1 'polypeptide(L)'
;MRIYFDNCSLQRPLDDQSQPRIEWETEAIIRILSYCETGNLTLVSSEVLLAEINDTSDLERRETTLELVRKVKDVISASWII
;
A
#
# COMPACT_ATOMS: atom_id res chain seq x y z
N MET A 1 9.98 4.23 -13.33
CA MET A 1 9.91 5.07 -12.11
C MET A 1 9.41 4.21 -10.96
N ARG A 2 9.91 4.39 -9.73
CA ARG A 2 9.50 3.61 -8.55
C ARG A 2 8.50 4.42 -7.73
N ILE A 3 7.52 3.74 -7.14
CA ILE A 3 6.53 4.34 -6.25
C ILE A 3 6.39 3.50 -4.99
N TYR A 4 6.33 4.19 -3.86
CA TYR A 4 6.17 3.61 -2.53
C TYR A 4 4.90 4.18 -1.91
N PHE A 5 4.14 3.34 -1.22
CA PHE A 5 2.99 3.77 -0.43
C PHE A 5 3.27 3.58 1.05
N ASP A 6 2.86 4.56 1.84
CA ASP A 6 2.74 4.43 3.28
C ASP A 6 1.59 3.45 3.62
N ASN A 7 1.68 2.74 4.74
CA ASN A 7 0.61 1.87 5.24
C ASN A 7 -0.72 2.63 5.30
N CYS A 8 -0.72 3.86 5.85
CA CYS A 8 -1.95 4.64 5.96
C CYS A 8 -2.59 4.97 4.60
N SER A 9 -1.79 5.08 3.54
CA SER A 9 -2.31 5.26 2.18
C SER A 9 -3.00 3.97 1.72
N LEU A 10 -2.37 2.81 1.90
CA LEU A 10 -2.96 1.52 1.53
C LEU A 10 -4.24 1.18 2.30
N GLN A 11 -4.42 1.78 3.48
CA GLN A 11 -5.60 1.64 4.33
C GLN A 11 -6.80 2.50 3.87
N ARG A 12 -6.60 3.53 3.02
CA ARG A 12 -7.67 4.44 2.58
C ARG A 12 -8.89 3.77 1.95
N PRO A 13 -8.75 2.74 1.09
CA PRO A 13 -9.91 2.04 0.51
C PRO A 13 -10.79 1.34 1.57
N LEU A 14 -10.25 1.14 2.77
CA LEU A 14 -10.92 0.46 3.88
C LEU A 14 -11.47 1.44 4.92
N ASP A 15 -11.12 2.72 4.83
CA ASP A 15 -11.63 3.77 5.71
C ASP A 15 -13.11 4.10 5.38
N ASP A 16 -13.77 4.83 6.26
CA ASP A 16 -15.10 5.37 5.99
C ASP A 16 -15.06 6.38 4.82
N GLN A 17 -15.71 6.03 3.72
CA GLN A 17 -15.75 6.85 2.51
C GLN A 17 -16.78 8.01 2.59
N SER A 18 -17.41 8.25 3.75
CA SER A 18 -18.37 9.35 3.94
C SER A 18 -17.79 10.75 3.68
N GLN A 19 -16.46 10.90 3.82
CA GLN A 19 -15.76 12.14 3.54
C GLN A 19 -15.20 12.14 2.11
N PRO A 20 -15.52 13.14 1.26
CA PRO A 20 -15.04 13.21 -0.13
C PRO A 20 -13.52 13.12 -0.27
N ARG A 21 -12.78 13.61 0.73
CA ARG A 21 -11.32 13.50 0.76
C ARG A 21 -10.85 12.04 0.76
N ILE A 22 -11.46 11.19 1.59
CA ILE A 22 -11.08 9.79 1.71
C ILE A 22 -11.42 9.06 0.40
N GLU A 23 -12.58 9.34 -0.17
CA GLU A 23 -12.99 8.81 -1.48
C GLU A 23 -11.97 9.17 -2.59
N TRP A 24 -11.55 10.42 -2.67
CA TRP A 24 -10.58 10.85 -3.70
C TRP A 24 -9.18 10.27 -3.49
N GLU A 25 -8.73 10.18 -2.23
CA GLU A 25 -7.46 9.53 -1.91
C GLU A 25 -7.50 8.04 -2.30
N THR A 26 -8.59 7.34 -1.95
CA THR A 26 -8.85 5.95 -2.36
C THR A 26 -8.80 5.78 -3.87
N GLU A 27 -9.50 6.64 -4.63
CA GLU A 27 -9.51 6.57 -6.08
C GLU A 27 -8.11 6.78 -6.68
N ALA A 28 -7.36 7.76 -6.16
CA ALA A 28 -6.00 8.01 -6.62
C ALA A 28 -5.09 6.79 -6.40
N ILE A 29 -5.16 6.17 -5.21
CA ILE A 29 -4.38 4.98 -4.88
C ILE A 29 -4.73 3.82 -5.82
N ILE A 30 -6.02 3.52 -6.01
CA ILE A 30 -6.47 2.45 -6.90
C ILE A 30 -5.97 2.68 -8.33
N ARG A 31 -6.11 3.90 -8.86
CA ARG A 31 -5.64 4.24 -10.21
C ARG A 31 -4.13 4.07 -10.36
N ILE A 32 -3.36 4.47 -9.36
CA ILE A 32 -1.89 4.30 -9.37
C ILE A 32 -1.52 2.82 -9.30
N LEU A 33 -2.20 2.02 -8.45
CA LEU A 33 -1.97 0.58 -8.36
C LEU A 33 -2.27 -0.12 -9.70
N SER A 34 -3.40 0.19 -10.33
CA SER A 34 -3.72 -0.32 -11.68
C SER A 34 -2.69 0.12 -12.73
N TYR A 35 -2.13 1.33 -12.62
CA TYR A 35 -1.05 1.76 -13.52
C TYR A 35 0.29 1.05 -13.24
N CYS A 36 0.52 0.57 -12.02
CA CYS A 36 1.67 -0.30 -11.73
C CYS A 36 1.53 -1.67 -12.42
N GLU A 37 0.30 -2.16 -12.60
CA GLU A 37 0.01 -3.43 -13.28
C GLU A 37 0.36 -3.38 -14.78
N THR A 38 0.33 -2.20 -15.41
CA THR A 38 0.77 -2.04 -16.81
C THR A 38 2.29 -2.14 -16.98
N GLY A 39 3.06 -2.15 -15.88
CA GLY A 39 4.52 -2.23 -15.87
C GLY A 39 5.24 -0.89 -16.11
N ASN A 40 4.51 0.21 -16.29
CA ASN A 40 5.08 1.55 -16.44
C ASN A 40 5.61 2.14 -15.11
N LEU A 41 5.00 1.74 -14.00
CA LEU A 41 5.47 2.03 -12.64
C LEU A 41 5.85 0.73 -11.92
N THR A 42 6.89 0.81 -11.09
CA THR A 42 7.29 -0.28 -10.21
C THR A 42 6.85 0.06 -8.80
N LEU A 43 5.86 -0.69 -8.31
CA LEU A 43 5.47 -0.65 -6.90
C LEU A 43 6.57 -1.29 -6.06
N VAL A 44 7.08 -0.53 -5.09
CA VAL A 44 8.10 -0.97 -4.13
C VAL A 44 7.51 -1.00 -2.72
N SER A 45 8.00 -1.92 -1.88
CA SER A 45 7.64 -2.05 -0.47
C SER A 45 8.90 -2.04 0.40
N SER A 46 8.74 -2.12 1.72
CA SER A 46 9.83 -2.25 2.67
C SER A 46 9.51 -3.30 3.73
N GLU A 47 10.54 -3.86 4.36
CA GLU A 47 10.37 -4.74 5.53
C GLU A 47 9.61 -4.05 6.66
N VAL A 48 9.85 -2.74 6.85
CA VAL A 48 9.16 -1.91 7.85
C VAL A 48 7.67 -1.81 7.53
N LEU A 49 7.30 -1.56 6.27
CA LEU A 49 5.90 -1.51 5.84
C LEU A 49 5.19 -2.84 6.10
N LEU A 50 5.84 -3.95 5.79
CA LEU A 50 5.29 -5.28 6.06
C LEU A 50 5.10 -5.53 7.56
N ALA A 51 6.00 -5.03 8.41
CA ALA A 51 5.87 -5.12 9.86
C ALA A 51 4.67 -4.29 10.35
N GLU A 52 4.52 -3.04 9.88
CA GLU A 52 3.39 -2.16 10.22
C GLU A 52 2.04 -2.76 9.80
N ILE A 53 1.96 -3.35 8.61
CA ILE A 53 0.75 -4.04 8.16
C ILE A 53 0.45 -5.21 9.09
N ASN A 54 1.45 -6.02 9.45
CA ASN A 54 1.26 -7.18 10.32
C ASN A 54 0.80 -6.82 11.74
N ASP A 55 1.20 -5.65 12.24
CA ASP A 55 0.80 -5.11 13.55
C ASP A 55 -0.64 -4.54 13.55
N THR A 56 -1.30 -4.47 12.39
CA THR A 56 -2.71 -4.06 12.30
C THR A 56 -3.61 -5.08 13.01
N SER A 57 -4.34 -4.62 14.03
CA SER A 57 -5.18 -5.46 14.89
C SER A 57 -6.44 -5.99 14.21
N ASP A 58 -6.98 -5.21 13.26
CA ASP A 58 -8.11 -5.60 12.44
C ASP A 58 -7.65 -6.61 11.37
N LEU A 59 -8.13 -7.85 11.50
CA LEU A 59 -7.76 -8.95 10.62
C LEU A 59 -8.18 -8.72 9.17
N GLU A 60 -9.39 -8.20 8.94
CA GLU A 60 -9.89 -7.97 7.58
C GLU A 60 -9.05 -6.91 6.88
N ARG A 61 -8.73 -5.83 7.59
CA ARG A 61 -7.89 -4.75 7.05
C ARG A 61 -6.46 -5.22 6.78
N ARG A 62 -5.90 -6.02 7.68
CA ARG A 62 -4.57 -6.59 7.52
C ARG A 62 -4.48 -7.49 6.29
N GLU A 63 -5.37 -8.48 6.17
CA GLU A 63 -5.35 -9.42 5.05
C GLU A 63 -5.55 -8.70 3.72
N THR A 64 -6.50 -7.76 3.66
CA THR A 64 -6.75 -6.98 2.44
C THR A 64 -5.52 -6.15 2.04
N THR A 65 -4.86 -5.53 3.02
CA THR A 65 -3.66 -4.73 2.76
C THR A 65 -2.47 -5.61 2.33
N LEU A 66 -2.32 -6.80 2.92
CA LEU A 66 -1.34 -7.80 2.51
C LEU A 66 -1.57 -8.26 1.05
N GLU A 67 -2.82 -8.43 0.63
CA GLU A 67 -3.15 -8.75 -0.76
C GLU A 67 -2.76 -7.64 -1.74
N LEU A 68 -2.92 -6.37 -1.35
CA LEU A 68 -2.50 -5.24 -2.18
C LEU A 68 -0.98 -5.22 -2.37
N VAL A 69 -0.21 -5.43 -1.29
CA VAL A 69 1.27 -5.42 -1.35
C VAL A 69 1.86 -6.70 -1.93
N ARG A 70 1.11 -7.79 -2.09
CA ARG A 70 1.57 -8.99 -2.83
C ARG A 70 1.95 -8.70 -4.29
N LYS A 71 1.41 -7.61 -4.86
CA LYS A 71 1.71 -7.17 -6.23
C LYS A 71 3.03 -6.39 -6.34
N VAL A 72 3.72 -6.17 -5.22
CA VAL A 72 5.02 -5.49 -5.15
C VAL A 72 6.07 -6.29 -5.91
N LYS A 73 6.90 -5.57 -6.67
CA LYS A 73 7.98 -6.18 -7.47
C LYS A 73 9.36 -6.08 -6.80
N ASP A 74 9.51 -5.22 -5.80
CA ASP A 74 10.79 -4.97 -5.12
C ASP A 74 10.55 -4.62 -3.65
N VAL A 75 11.29 -5.26 -2.74
CA VAL A 75 11.19 -5.05 -1.28
C VAL A 75 12.51 -4.52 -0.78
N ILE A 76 12.47 -3.32 -0.21
CA ILE A 76 13.64 -2.63 0.34
C ILE A 76 13.89 -3.18 1.75
N SER A 77 15.08 -3.77 1.94
CA SER A 77 15.51 -4.27 3.25
C SER A 77 15.99 -3.13 4.15
N ALA A 78 15.65 -3.20 5.43
CA ALA A 78 16.09 -2.23 6.44
C ALA A 78 17.59 -2.35 6.76
N SER A 79 18.26 -3.39 6.25
CA SER A 79 19.70 -3.66 6.40
C SER A 79 20.62 -2.53 5.88
N TRP A 80 20.07 -1.54 5.16
CA TRP A 80 20.81 -0.40 4.61
C TRP A 80 20.90 0.80 5.56
N ILE A 81 20.25 0.73 6.73
CA ILE A 81 20.09 1.87 7.66
C ILE A 81 20.86 1.66 8.98
N ILE A 82 21.49 0.49 9.18
CA ILE A 82 22.30 0.16 10.37
C ILE A 82 23.77 0.03 10.00
#